data_AF-A0A8D5ZJ34-F1
#
_entry.id   AF-A0A8D5ZJ34-F1
#
_cell.length_a   1.000
_cell.length_b   1.000
_cell.length_c   1.000
_cell.angle_alpha   90.00
_cell.angle_beta   90.00
_cell.angle_gamma   90.00
#
_symmetry.space_group_name_H-M   'P 1'
#
loop_
_entity.id
_entity.type
_entity.pdbx_description
1 polymer ?
#
loop_
_entity_poly.entity_id
_entity_poly.type
_entity_poly.pdbx_seq_one_letter_code
_entity_poly.pdbx_strand_id
1 'polypeptide(L)'
;MSSGPDQQGQNNNNDNKKTITVRGIDSDLYTRIVNLSRQSGKTVGEIMNQAMSTFLGIAGKAGEKLDDAVYKARETGRAFIEGFNEAKKDVVIVSDVEELNANKNEIVAMGKPVSFRNIKKLVLEDIDDTTFDKYIDSIISVDELVIPRSLNKFKVLQKCRFVKRITQVP
;
A
#
# COMPACT_ATOMS: atom_id res chain seq x y z
N MET A 1 27.10 -39.47 -39.39
CA MET A 1 27.53 -39.77 -38.01
C MET A 1 28.07 -38.48 -37.41
N SER A 2 27.62 -37.95 -36.29
CA SER A 2 26.38 -38.08 -35.53
C SER A 2 26.32 -36.82 -34.65
N SER A 3 25.12 -36.32 -34.47
CA SER A 3 24.78 -35.08 -33.80
C SER A 3 24.87 -35.16 -32.27
N GLY A 4 25.35 -34.06 -31.66
CA GLY A 4 24.87 -33.45 -30.42
C GLY A 4 25.33 -34.00 -29.06
N PRO A 5 25.01 -33.32 -27.94
CA PRO A 5 24.40 -31.98 -27.84
C PRO A 5 25.08 -31.01 -26.85
N ASP A 6 24.69 -29.74 -27.01
CA ASP A 6 24.81 -28.64 -26.07
C ASP A 6 24.38 -28.99 -24.64
N GLN A 7 25.09 -28.45 -23.65
CA GLN A 7 24.53 -28.20 -22.32
C GLN A 7 24.77 -26.74 -21.95
N GLN A 8 23.75 -25.93 -22.25
CA GLN A 8 23.42 -24.73 -21.49
C GLN A 8 22.94 -25.14 -20.09
N GLY A 9 23.39 -24.42 -19.07
CA GLY A 9 22.74 -24.38 -17.77
C GLY A 9 23.59 -23.61 -16.76
N GLN A 10 23.08 -22.70 -15.93
CA GLN A 10 21.74 -22.19 -15.72
C GLN A 10 21.91 -20.81 -15.06
N ASN A 11 20.99 -19.89 -15.39
CA ASN A 11 20.72 -18.65 -14.66
C ASN A 11 20.80 -18.84 -13.15
N ASN A 12 21.48 -17.93 -12.45
CA ASN A 12 21.11 -17.57 -11.09
C ASN A 12 21.33 -16.07 -10.89
N ASN A 13 20.34 -15.29 -11.33
CA ASN A 13 20.06 -13.98 -10.76
C ASN A 13 19.68 -14.17 -9.28
N ASN A 14 20.67 -14.10 -8.39
CA ASN A 14 20.42 -13.85 -6.97
C ASN A 14 20.96 -12.46 -6.66
N ASP A 15 20.03 -11.51 -6.51
CA ASP A 15 20.29 -10.14 -6.13
C ASP A 15 21.30 -10.05 -4.97
N ASN A 16 22.34 -9.25 -5.16
CA ASN A 16 23.47 -9.02 -4.26
C ASN A 16 23.06 -8.68 -2.80
N LYS A 17 22.80 -9.69 -1.96
CA LYS A 17 22.68 -9.52 -0.49
C LYS A 17 24.08 -9.45 0.12
N LYS A 18 24.57 -8.24 0.39
CA LYS A 18 25.85 -8.02 1.07
C LYS A 18 25.75 -8.38 2.56
N THR A 19 26.76 -9.04 3.09
CA THR A 19 26.87 -9.32 4.54
C THR A 19 27.20 -8.03 5.28
N ILE A 20 26.37 -7.66 6.26
CA ILE A 20 26.53 -6.47 7.10
C ILE A 20 26.56 -6.92 8.56
N THR A 21 27.59 -6.51 9.31
CA THR A 21 27.72 -6.80 10.73
C THR A 21 27.38 -5.56 11.55
N VAL A 22 26.36 -5.67 12.39
CA VAL A 22 25.95 -4.61 13.34
C VAL A 22 26.47 -4.97 14.72
N ARG A 23 27.19 -4.05 15.37
CA ARG A 23 27.79 -4.25 16.71
C ARG A 23 27.05 -3.40 17.74
N GLY A 24 27.10 -3.82 19.01
CA GLY A 24 26.50 -3.07 20.12
C GLY A 24 24.99 -3.26 20.29
N ILE A 25 24.43 -4.37 19.77
CA ILE A 25 23.04 -4.74 20.05
C ILE A 25 22.99 -5.33 21.46
N ASP A 26 22.07 -4.83 22.28
CA ASP A 26 21.78 -5.39 23.60
C ASP A 26 21.47 -6.90 23.53
N SER A 27 22.08 -7.69 24.41
CA SER A 27 22.00 -9.16 24.39
C SER A 27 20.57 -9.67 24.59
N ASP A 28 19.79 -9.01 25.43
CA ASP A 28 18.43 -9.42 25.76
C ASP A 28 17.47 -9.04 24.63
N LEU A 29 17.71 -7.89 23.98
CA LEU A 29 17.00 -7.49 22.77
C LEU A 29 17.27 -8.46 21.62
N TYR A 30 18.53 -8.83 21.38
CA TYR A 30 18.88 -9.82 20.36
C TYR A 30 18.20 -11.16 20.62
N THR A 31 18.23 -11.63 21.87
CA THR A 31 17.58 -12.89 22.29
C THR A 31 16.08 -12.88 22.00
N ARG A 32 15.40 -11.77 22.29
CA ARG A 32 13.97 -11.61 21.98
C ARG A 32 13.70 -11.65 20.48
N ILE A 33 14.55 -11.01 19.66
CA ILE A 33 14.43 -11.06 18.20
C ILE A 33 14.63 -12.47 17.66
N VAL A 34 15.58 -13.24 18.20
CA VAL A 34 15.80 -14.64 17.80
C VAL A 34 14.61 -15.52 18.18
N ASN A 35 14.00 -15.30 19.34
CA ASN A 35 12.81 -16.06 19.73
C ASN A 35 11.61 -15.71 18.84
N LEU A 36 11.43 -14.42 18.52
CA LEU A 36 10.40 -13.96 17.59
C LEU A 36 10.60 -14.54 16.18
N SER A 37 11.84 -14.60 15.70
CA SER A 37 12.15 -15.14 14.37
C SER A 37 11.79 -16.63 14.29
N ARG A 38 12.12 -17.41 15.33
CA ARG A 38 11.74 -18.83 15.47
C ARG A 38 10.22 -19.04 15.50
N GLN A 39 9.49 -18.22 16.25
CA GLN A 39 8.03 -18.34 16.36
C GLN A 39 7.30 -17.91 15.08
N SER A 40 7.82 -16.91 14.38
CA SER A 40 7.20 -16.34 13.18
C SER A 40 7.61 -17.02 11.87
N GLY A 41 8.53 -17.99 11.91
CA GLY A 41 9.09 -18.63 10.71
C GLY A 41 9.93 -17.70 9.83
N LYS A 42 10.26 -16.50 10.32
CA LYS A 42 11.08 -15.51 9.61
C LYS A 42 12.54 -15.58 10.04
N THR A 43 13.44 -15.11 9.21
CA THR A 43 14.86 -14.94 9.58
C THR A 43 15.06 -13.69 10.45
N VAL A 44 16.12 -13.70 11.25
CA VAL A 44 16.55 -12.52 12.03
C VAL A 44 16.77 -11.31 11.11
N GLY A 45 17.33 -11.54 9.91
CA GLY A 45 17.54 -10.49 8.92
C GLY A 45 16.25 -9.86 8.41
N GLU A 46 15.19 -10.65 8.17
CA GLU A 46 13.89 -10.13 7.73
C GLU A 46 13.21 -9.31 8.82
N ILE A 47 13.25 -9.78 10.08
CA ILE A 47 12.70 -9.03 11.21
C ILE A 47 13.46 -7.72 11.40
N MET A 48 14.79 -7.74 11.29
CA MET A 48 15.61 -6.54 11.39
C MET A 48 15.35 -5.57 10.25
N ASN A 49 15.25 -6.04 9.00
CA ASN A 49 14.93 -5.20 7.86
C ASN A 49 13.55 -4.54 8.04
N GLN A 50 12.54 -5.29 8.47
CA GLN A 50 11.21 -4.76 8.73
C GLN A 50 11.22 -3.70 9.84
N ALA A 51 11.93 -3.95 10.94
CA ALA A 51 12.07 -3.00 12.04
C ALA A 51 12.81 -1.72 11.62
N MET A 52 13.92 -1.85 10.88
CA MET A 52 14.70 -0.71 10.37
C MET A 52 13.90 0.12 9.37
N SER A 53 13.19 -0.51 8.42
CA SER A 53 12.32 0.19 7.48
C SER A 53 11.18 0.93 8.19
N THR A 54 10.58 0.29 9.21
CA THR A 54 9.54 0.93 10.03
C THR A 54 10.10 2.12 10.79
N PHE A 55 11.25 1.96 11.45
CA PHE A 55 11.91 3.01 12.20
C PHE A 55 12.32 4.18 11.31
N LEU A 56 12.95 3.93 10.15
CA LEU A 56 13.32 4.98 9.19
C LEU A 56 12.09 5.67 8.59
N GLY A 57 10.99 4.95 8.37
CA GLY A 57 9.72 5.54 7.96
C GLY A 57 9.08 6.45 9.02
N ILE A 58 9.36 6.19 10.32
CA ILE A 58 8.93 7.03 11.43
C ILE A 58 9.90 8.21 11.63
N ALA A 59 11.21 7.93 11.67
CA ALA A 59 12.26 8.91 11.88
C ALA A 59 12.39 9.90 10.70
N GLY A 60 12.18 9.44 9.47
CA GLY A 60 12.14 10.29 8.26
C GLY A 60 10.93 11.23 8.19
N LYS A 61 9.93 11.07 9.06
CA LYS A 61 8.86 12.07 9.25
C LYS A 61 9.27 13.22 10.18
N ALA A 62 10.38 13.08 10.92
CA ALA A 62 10.84 14.05 11.91
C ALA A 62 11.99 14.95 11.41
N GLY A 63 12.62 14.63 10.28
CA GLY A 63 13.68 15.42 9.67
C GLY A 63 13.44 15.59 8.18
N GLU A 64 12.99 16.77 7.77
CA GLU A 64 12.91 17.12 6.35
C GLU A 64 14.30 17.05 5.68
N LYS A 65 14.25 16.75 4.38
CA LYS A 65 15.32 16.64 3.36
C LYS A 65 15.99 15.28 3.26
N LEU A 66 15.68 14.53 2.19
CA LEU A 66 16.63 13.68 1.45
C LEU A 66 15.96 13.20 0.14
N ASP A 67 16.39 13.81 -0.96
CA ASP A 67 15.74 13.80 -2.28
C ASP A 67 15.92 12.52 -3.11
N ASP A 68 16.73 11.52 -2.71
CA ASP A 68 17.03 10.37 -3.59
C ASP A 68 16.50 9.01 -3.12
N ALA A 69 16.25 8.82 -1.82
CA ALA A 69 15.68 7.55 -1.31
C ALA A 69 14.14 7.48 -1.49
N VAL A 70 13.51 8.62 -1.74
CA VAL A 70 12.06 8.79 -1.80
C VAL A 70 11.45 8.20 -3.08
N TYR A 71 12.17 8.13 -4.19
CA TYR A 71 11.61 7.63 -5.45
C TYR A 71 11.25 6.14 -5.42
N LYS A 72 11.98 5.31 -4.65
CA LYS A 72 11.64 3.88 -4.45
C LYS A 72 10.74 3.62 -3.23
N ALA A 73 10.76 4.51 -2.23
CA ALA A 73 9.90 4.39 -1.05
C ALA A 73 8.48 4.97 -1.24
N ARG A 74 8.23 5.66 -2.36
CA ARG A 74 6.99 6.40 -2.62
C ARG A 74 5.73 5.55 -2.75
N GLU A 75 5.82 4.29 -3.16
CA GLU A 75 4.62 3.44 -3.31
C GLU A 75 4.32 2.64 -2.04
N THR A 76 5.30 1.90 -1.52
CA THR A 76 5.12 1.07 -0.32
C THR A 76 4.99 1.92 0.95
N GLY A 77 5.74 3.02 1.05
CA GLY A 77 5.70 3.93 2.20
C GLY A 77 4.42 4.75 2.27
N ARG A 78 3.86 5.17 1.12
CA ARG A 78 2.55 5.85 1.08
C ARG A 78 1.42 4.94 1.51
N ALA A 79 1.33 3.73 0.97
CA ALA A 79 0.30 2.76 1.37
C ALA A 79 0.35 2.44 2.87
N PHE A 80 1.56 2.35 3.45
CA PHE A 80 1.73 2.10 4.89
C PHE A 80 1.44 3.34 5.76
N ILE A 81 1.87 4.53 5.35
CA ILE A 81 1.59 5.79 6.05
C ILE A 81 0.11 6.16 5.97
N GLU A 82 -0.53 5.91 4.84
CA GLU A 82 -1.97 6.04 4.68
C GLU A 82 -2.71 5.02 5.50
N GLY A 83 -2.32 3.73 5.46
CA GLY A 83 -2.90 2.71 6.33
C GLY A 83 -2.76 3.05 7.82
N PHE A 84 -1.64 3.66 8.23
CA PHE A 84 -1.41 4.11 9.61
C PHE A 84 -2.20 5.38 9.97
N ASN A 85 -2.31 6.35 9.06
CA ASN A 85 -3.11 7.56 9.28
C ASN A 85 -4.61 7.26 9.21
N GLU A 86 -5.04 6.30 8.39
CA GLU A 86 -6.41 5.78 8.33
C GLU A 86 -6.75 4.95 9.56
N ALA A 87 -5.80 4.23 10.17
CA ALA A 87 -6.03 3.60 11.48
C ALA A 87 -6.17 4.62 12.63
N LYS A 88 -5.73 5.86 12.42
CA LYS A 88 -5.86 6.98 13.38
C LYS A 88 -7.08 7.86 13.13
N LYS A 89 -7.55 7.94 11.89
CA LYS A 89 -8.83 8.55 11.54
C LYS A 89 -9.91 7.50 11.79
N ASP A 90 -11.10 7.92 12.20
CA ASP A 90 -12.24 7.01 12.33
C ASP A 90 -12.81 6.68 10.94
N VAL A 91 -12.00 6.00 10.10
CA VAL A 91 -12.25 5.69 8.69
C VAL A 91 -12.58 4.21 8.56
N VAL A 92 -13.65 3.90 7.83
CA VAL A 92 -14.06 2.54 7.51
C VAL A 92 -13.34 2.09 6.25
N ILE A 93 -12.69 0.93 6.30
CA ILE A 93 -12.03 0.33 5.13
C ILE A 93 -12.97 -0.68 4.49
N VAL A 94 -13.22 -0.51 3.20
CA VAL A 94 -13.95 -1.47 2.35
C VAL A 94 -12.99 -1.99 1.28
N SER A 95 -12.65 -3.28 1.34
CA SER A 95 -11.59 -3.84 0.50
C SER A 95 -11.79 -5.26 0.03
N ASP A 96 -10.94 -5.67 -0.92
CA ASP A 96 -10.72 -7.04 -1.38
C ASP A 96 -11.97 -7.70 -2.01
N VAL A 97 -12.67 -6.92 -2.83
CA VAL A 97 -13.84 -7.35 -3.60
C VAL A 97 -13.61 -7.13 -5.09
N GLU A 98 -14.21 -7.97 -5.93
CA GLU A 98 -14.04 -7.87 -7.37
C GLU A 98 -14.75 -6.64 -7.95
N GLU A 99 -16.05 -6.52 -7.68
CA GLU A 99 -16.86 -5.37 -8.08
C GLU A 99 -17.64 -4.83 -6.88
N LEU A 100 -17.79 -3.51 -6.82
CA LEU A 100 -18.59 -2.84 -5.81
C LEU A 100 -19.36 -1.69 -6.46
N ASN A 101 -20.67 -1.67 -6.25
CA ASN A 101 -21.49 -0.49 -6.48
C ASN A 101 -21.81 0.14 -5.12
N ALA A 102 -21.40 1.39 -4.93
CA ALA A 102 -21.61 2.13 -3.71
C ALA A 102 -22.48 3.36 -4.02
N ASN A 103 -23.69 3.38 -3.47
CA ASN A 103 -24.58 4.52 -3.62
C ASN A 103 -24.46 5.50 -2.44
N LYS A 104 -25.00 6.70 -2.62
CA LYS A 104 -25.02 7.76 -1.61
C LYS A 104 -25.64 7.33 -0.27
N ASN A 105 -26.75 6.59 -0.28
CA ASN A 105 -27.46 6.22 0.94
C ASN A 105 -26.63 5.28 1.82
N GLU A 106 -25.99 4.29 1.21
CA GLU A 106 -25.14 3.31 1.90
C GLU A 106 -23.91 3.97 2.52
N ILE A 107 -23.25 4.87 1.78
CA ILE A 107 -22.09 5.60 2.27
C ILE A 107 -22.46 6.54 3.43
N VAL A 108 -23.58 7.26 3.33
CA VAL A 108 -24.05 8.13 4.42
C VAL A 108 -24.48 7.31 5.65
N ALA A 109 -25.10 6.15 5.45
CA ALA A 109 -25.55 5.27 6.53
C ALA A 109 -24.39 4.71 7.39
N MET A 110 -23.17 4.59 6.83
CA MET A 110 -21.99 4.22 7.61
C MET A 110 -21.61 5.29 8.66
N GLY A 111 -22.03 6.55 8.48
CA GLY A 111 -21.80 7.64 9.43
C GLY A 111 -20.33 8.07 9.57
N LYS A 112 -19.42 7.43 8.85
CA LYS A 112 -17.97 7.65 8.90
C LYS A 112 -17.39 7.72 7.48
N PRO A 113 -16.25 8.40 7.28
CA PRO A 113 -15.57 8.38 5.99
C PRO A 113 -15.10 6.97 5.62
N VAL A 114 -15.09 6.68 4.33
CA VAL A 114 -14.81 5.36 3.76
C VAL A 114 -13.57 5.41 2.88
N SER A 115 -12.69 4.43 3.05
CA SER A 115 -11.57 4.14 2.17
C SER A 115 -11.89 2.89 1.34
N PHE A 116 -11.90 3.02 0.02
CA PHE A 116 -12.10 1.90 -0.90
C PHE A 116 -10.76 1.37 -1.38
N ARG A 117 -10.50 0.07 -1.22
CA ARG A 117 -9.18 -0.52 -1.49
C ARG A 117 -9.23 -1.85 -2.23
N ASN A 118 -8.30 -2.08 -3.16
CA ASN A 118 -8.15 -3.37 -3.86
C ASN A 118 -9.47 -3.85 -4.51
N ILE A 119 -10.08 -2.99 -5.33
CA ILE A 119 -11.36 -3.30 -6.01
C ILE A 119 -11.11 -3.30 -7.52
N LYS A 120 -11.48 -4.35 -8.26
CA LYS A 120 -11.27 -4.30 -9.73
C LYS A 120 -12.18 -3.25 -10.36
N LYS A 121 -13.46 -3.20 -9.97
CA LYS A 121 -14.40 -2.21 -10.47
C LYS A 121 -15.21 -1.56 -9.35
N LEU A 122 -15.05 -0.26 -9.16
CA LEU A 122 -15.82 0.55 -8.21
C LEU A 122 -16.75 1.49 -8.97
N VAL A 123 -18.05 1.43 -8.67
CA VAL A 123 -19.05 2.37 -9.17
C VAL A 123 -19.49 3.26 -8.02
N LEU A 124 -19.35 4.57 -8.18
CA LEU A 124 -19.91 5.58 -7.29
C LEU A 124 -21.20 6.11 -7.93
N GLU A 125 -22.34 5.62 -7.44
CA GLU A 125 -23.66 5.95 -8.00
C GLU A 125 -24.32 7.08 -7.23
N ASP A 126 -24.84 8.09 -7.94
CA ASP A 126 -25.58 9.23 -7.38
C ASP A 126 -24.85 10.02 -6.26
N ILE A 127 -23.52 10.07 -6.34
CA ILE A 127 -22.68 10.78 -5.37
C ILE A 127 -22.48 12.24 -5.80
N ASP A 128 -22.89 13.18 -4.94
CA ASP A 128 -22.63 14.61 -5.12
C ASP A 128 -21.28 15.04 -4.51
N ASP A 129 -20.85 16.25 -4.84
CA ASP A 129 -19.59 16.83 -4.37
C ASP A 129 -19.47 16.88 -2.85
N THR A 130 -20.57 17.17 -2.15
CA THR A 130 -20.60 17.28 -0.68
C THR A 130 -20.43 15.93 -0.02
N THR A 131 -21.11 14.91 -0.56
CA THR A 131 -21.02 13.53 -0.10
C THR A 131 -19.62 12.98 -0.36
N PHE A 132 -19.06 13.25 -1.56
CA PHE A 132 -17.71 12.84 -1.91
C PHE A 132 -16.66 13.43 -0.95
N ASP A 133 -16.74 14.73 -0.67
CA ASP A 133 -15.75 15.38 0.20
C ASP A 133 -15.80 14.89 1.64
N LYS A 134 -17.02 14.71 2.15
CA LYS A 134 -17.26 14.37 3.55
C LYS A 134 -17.03 12.89 3.84
N TYR A 135 -17.45 12.00 2.94
CA TYR A 135 -17.53 10.57 3.22
C TYR A 135 -16.55 9.71 2.43
N ILE A 136 -15.91 10.22 1.37
CA ILE A 136 -14.87 9.46 0.67
C ILE A 136 -13.51 9.95 1.18
N ASP A 137 -12.79 9.14 1.95
CA ASP A 137 -11.44 9.51 2.40
C ASP A 137 -10.40 9.22 1.31
N SER A 138 -10.42 8.00 0.75
CA SER A 138 -9.45 7.56 -0.25
C SER A 138 -10.01 6.45 -1.15
N ILE A 139 -9.49 6.37 -2.39
CA ILE A 139 -9.74 5.29 -3.34
C ILE A 139 -8.38 4.76 -3.81
N ILE A 140 -8.04 3.53 -3.44
CA ILE A 140 -6.67 3.00 -3.59
C ILE A 140 -6.71 1.65 -4.31
N SER A 141 -5.84 1.45 -5.29
CA SER A 141 -5.72 0.17 -6.03
C SER A 141 -7.06 -0.25 -6.67
N VAL A 142 -7.57 0.59 -7.58
CA VAL A 142 -8.81 0.32 -8.32
C VAL A 142 -8.54 0.26 -9.82
N ASP A 143 -8.90 -0.83 -10.48
CA ASP A 143 -8.64 -0.96 -11.92
C ASP A 143 -9.57 -0.07 -12.75
N GLU A 144 -10.84 -0.06 -12.42
CA GLU A 144 -11.85 0.78 -13.04
C GLU A 144 -12.71 1.49 -11.99
N LEU A 145 -12.63 2.82 -11.98
CA LEU A 145 -13.50 3.68 -11.18
C LEU A 145 -14.51 4.37 -12.08
N VAL A 146 -15.79 4.07 -11.87
CA VAL A 146 -16.92 4.70 -12.56
C VAL A 146 -17.52 5.76 -11.64
N ILE A 147 -17.56 7.00 -12.09
CA ILE A 147 -18.14 8.13 -11.34
C ILE A 147 -19.30 8.77 -12.12
N PRO A 148 -20.23 9.47 -11.45
CA PRO A 148 -21.28 10.20 -12.14
C PRO A 148 -20.68 11.44 -12.83
N ARG A 149 -21.30 11.89 -13.93
CA ARG A 149 -20.87 13.09 -14.67
C ARG A 149 -20.90 14.37 -13.83
N SER A 150 -21.73 14.40 -12.79
CA SER A 150 -21.81 15.50 -11.83
C SER A 150 -20.50 15.72 -11.07
N LEU A 151 -19.69 14.67 -10.85
CA LEU A 151 -18.42 14.79 -10.13
C LEU A 151 -17.28 15.28 -11.02
N ASN A 152 -16.54 16.27 -10.52
CA ASN A 152 -15.32 16.75 -11.15
C ASN A 152 -14.20 15.70 -11.07
N LYS A 153 -13.73 15.21 -12.23
CA LYS A 153 -12.66 14.20 -12.31
C LYS A 153 -11.37 14.59 -11.58
N PHE A 154 -10.95 15.85 -11.69
CA PHE A 154 -9.70 16.31 -11.06
C PHE A 154 -9.81 16.28 -9.54
N LYS A 155 -10.99 16.63 -9.01
CA LYS A 155 -11.28 16.54 -7.58
C LYS A 155 -11.27 15.09 -7.09
N VAL A 156 -11.90 14.18 -7.83
CA VAL A 156 -11.87 12.74 -7.53
C VAL A 156 -10.43 12.20 -7.53
N LEU A 157 -9.63 12.60 -8.52
CA LEU A 157 -8.23 12.19 -8.65
C LEU A 157 -7.36 12.62 -7.46
N GLN A 158 -7.69 13.71 -6.76
CA GLN A 158 -6.95 14.11 -5.54
C GLN A 158 -7.05 13.08 -4.41
N LYS A 159 -8.11 12.26 -4.39
CA LYS A 159 -8.31 11.19 -3.40
C LYS A 159 -7.93 9.79 -3.93
N CYS A 160 -7.52 9.69 -5.19
CA CYS A 160 -7.19 8.44 -5.86
C CYS A 160 -5.70 8.09 -5.76
N ARG A 161 -5.37 6.81 -5.57
CA ARG A 161 -4.00 6.27 -5.68
C ARG A 161 -4.05 4.91 -6.38
N PHE A 162 -3.16 4.68 -7.35
CA PHE A 162 -3.14 3.44 -8.14
C PHE A 162 -4.48 3.11 -8.82
N VAL A 163 -5.18 4.13 -9.32
CA VAL A 163 -6.40 3.95 -10.12
C VAL A 163 -6.00 3.87 -11.59
N LYS A 164 -6.28 2.75 -12.27
CA LYS A 164 -5.83 2.55 -13.66
C LYS A 164 -6.68 3.32 -14.67
N ARG A 165 -8.00 3.36 -14.45
CA ARG A 165 -8.95 4.02 -15.35
C ARG A 165 -10.09 4.68 -14.57
N ILE A 166 -10.43 5.91 -14.95
CA ILE A 166 -11.66 6.60 -14.51
C ILE A 166 -12.58 6.81 -15.71
N THR A 167 -13.83 6.36 -15.59
CA THR A 167 -14.90 6.59 -16.56
C THR A 167 -16.04 7.37 -15.92
N GLN A 168 -16.80 8.09 -16.76
CA GLN A 168 -17.96 8.85 -16.32
C GLN A 168 -19.21 8.28 -16.98
N VAL A 169 -20.22 7.97 -16.16
CA VAL A 169 -21.56 7.59 -16.61
C VAL A 169 -22.52 8.77 -16.43
N PRO A 170 -23.57 8.86 -17.28
CA PRO A 170 -24.59 9.91 -17.21
C PRO A 170 -25.11 10.14 -15.80
#